data_AF-A0A1G0WPZ8-F1
#
_entry.id   AF-A0A1G0WPZ8-F1
#
_cell.length_a   1.000
_cell.length_b   1.000
_cell.length_c   1.000
_cell.angle_alpha   90.00
_cell.angle_beta   90.00
_cell.angle_gamma   90.00
#
_symmetry.space_group_name_H-M   'P 1'
#
loop_
_entity.id
_entity.type
_entity.pdbx_description
1 polymer ?
#
loop_
_entity_poly.entity_id
_entity_poly.type
_entity_poly.pdbx_seq_one_letter_code
_entity_poly.pdbx_strand_id
1 'polypeptide(L)' 'MKRKELIKILEKLGCVLIRHGGKHDWFQNKSSGVCQPIPRHSEINENLAK' A
#
# COMPACT_ATOMS: atom_id res chain seq x y z
N MET A 1 -8.86 8.76 1.00
CA MET A 1 -9.11 7.47 1.71
C MET A 1 -8.24 7.32 2.96
N LYS A 2 -8.65 6.55 3.98
CA LYS A 2 -7.80 6.25 5.15
C LYS A 2 -6.76 5.17 4.80
N ARG A 3 -5.53 5.29 5.31
CA ARG A 3 -4.46 4.28 5.09
C ARG A 3 -4.88 2.86 5.46
N LYS A 4 -5.62 2.70 6.56
CA LYS A 4 -6.12 1.40 7.02
C LYS A 4 -7.03 0.73 5.98
N GLU A 5 -7.86 1.52 5.29
CA GLU A 5 -8.75 0.99 4.25
C GLU A 5 -7.97 0.59 3.01
N LEU A 6 -6.93 1.36 2.63
CA LEU A 6 -6.06 0.99 1.52
C LEU A 6 -5.32 -0.33 1.80
N ILE A 7 -4.79 -0.50 3.01
CA ILE A 7 -4.10 -1.73 3.41
C ILE A 7 -5.05 -2.93 3.31
N LYS A 8 -6.28 -2.84 3.81
CA LYS A 8 -7.27 -3.91 3.67
C LYS A 8 -7.56 -4.26 2.21
N ILE A 9 -7.65 -3.26 1.33
CA ILE A 9 -7.85 -3.49 -0.11
C ILE A 9 -6.64 -4.21 -0.70
N LEU A 10 -5.43 -3.75 -0.38
CA LEU A 10 -4.18 -4.38 -0.81
C LEU A 10 -4.08 -5.84 -0.35
N GLU A 11 -4.41 -6.12 0.91
CA GLU A 11 -4.43 -7.49 1.44
C GLU A 11 -5.45 -8.38 0.70
N LYS A 12 -6.65 -7.85 0.39
CA LYS A 12 -7.66 -8.56 -0.43
C LYS A 12 -7.19 -8.82 -1.85
N LEU A 13 -6.38 -7.93 -2.42
CA LEU A 13 -5.77 -8.09 -3.74
C LEU A 13 -4.54 -9.01 -3.72
N GLY A 14 -4.18 -9.58 -2.57
CA GLY A 14 -3.01 -10.46 -2.41
C GLY A 14 -1.69 -9.70 -2.37
N CYS A 15 -1.73 -8.39 -2.11
CA CYS A 15 -0.53 -7.59 -1.85
C CYS A 15 -0.06 -7.79 -0.41
N VAL A 16 1.24 -7.97 -0.23
CA VAL A 16 1.87 -8.15 1.08
C VAL A 16 2.90 -7.07 1.34
N LEU A 17 3.02 -6.66 2.60
CA LEU A 17 4.08 -5.78 3.04
C LEU A 17 5.42 -6.51 2.97
N ILE A 18 6.38 -5.96 2.22
CA ILE A 18 7.71 -6.58 2.02
C ILE A 18 8.83 -5.83 2.74
N ARG A 19 8.70 -4.51 2.94
CA ARG A 19 9.68 -3.71 3.71
C ARG A 19 9.07 -2.41 4.22
N HIS A 20 9.58 -1.95 5.35
CA HIS A 20 9.35 -0.59 5.83
C HIS A 20 10.45 0.33 5.28
N GLY A 21 10.07 1.36 4.54
CA GLY A 21 10.95 2.46 4.17
C GLY A 21 10.88 3.60 5.19
N GLY A 22 11.58 4.70 4.91
CA GLY A 22 11.60 5.88 5.78
C GLY A 22 10.21 6.50 5.95
N LYS A 23 9.61 7.04 4.89
CA LYS A 23 8.27 7.66 4.94
C LYS A 23 7.13 6.78 4.39
N HIS A 24 7.48 5.63 3.81
CA HIS A 24 6.58 4.77 3.05
C HIS A 24 6.81 3.30 3.42
N ASP A 25 5.76 2.50 3.34
CA ASP A 25 5.81 1.03 3.39
C ASP A 25 5.77 0.49 1.96
N TRP A 26 6.48 -0.60 1.70
CA TRP A 26 6.48 -1.22 0.38
C TRP A 26 5.57 -2.44 0.38
N PHE A 27 4.55 -2.41 -0.47
CA PHE A 27 3.67 -3.54 -0.72
C PHE A 27 4.01 -4.17 -2.06
N GLN A 28 4.01 -5.49 -2.11
CA GLN A 28 4.21 -6.27 -3.33
C GLN A 28 3.00 -7.13 -3.60
N ASN A 29 2.47 -7.08 -4.82
CA ASN A 29 1.50 -8.05 -5.29
C ASN A 29 2.19 -9.40 -5.55
N LYS A 30 1.80 -10.46 -4.83
CA LYS A 30 2.44 -11.79 -5.00
C LYS A 30 2.19 -12.41 -6.38
N SER A 31 1.09 -12.08 -7.03
CA SER A 31 0.71 -12.64 -8.33
C SER A 31 1.52 -12.03 -9.47
N SER A 32 1.72 -10.70 -9.46
CA SER A 32 2.45 -9.99 -10.51
C SER A 32 3.90 -9.65 -10.17
N GLY A 33 4.30 -9.74 -8.90
CA GLY A 33 5.60 -9.31 -8.39
C GLY A 33 5.79 -7.79 -8.31
N VAL A 34 4.80 -6.99 -8.71
CA VAL A 34 4.89 -5.53 -8.74
C VAL A 34 4.90 -4.96 -7.32
N CYS A 35 5.83 -4.03 -7.08
CA CYS A 35 5.99 -3.34 -5.81
C CYS A 35 5.51 -1.88 -5.90
N GLN A 36 4.84 -1.40 -4.85
CA GLN A 36 4.31 -0.05 -4.74
C GLN A 36 4.61 0.54 -3.34
N PRO A 37 5.11 1.78 -3.25
CA PRO A 37 5.28 2.47 -1.97
C PRO A 37 3.97 3.11 -1.51
N ILE A 38 3.52 2.75 -0.31
CA ILE A 38 2.34 3.30 0.36
C ILE A 38 2.79 4.24 1.48
N PRO A 39 2.40 5.53 1.46
CA PRO A 39 2.80 6.45 2.52
C PRO A 39 2.22 6.07 3.89
N ARG A 40 2.94 6.42 4.97
CA ARG A 40 2.51 6.13 6.35
C ARG A 40 1.60 7.18 6.99
N HIS A 41 1.15 8.18 6.22
CA HIS A 41 0.18 9.18 6.71
C HIS A 41 -1.21 8.58 6.94
N SER A 42 -1.94 9.10 7.92
CA SER A 42 -3.31 8.66 8.28
C SER A 42 -4.29 8.78 7.10
N GLU A 43 -4.19 9.89 6.38
CA GLU A 43 -5.05 10.23 5.24
C GLU A 43 -4.26 10.13 3.94
N ILE A 44 -4.72 9.27 3.04
CA ILE A 44 -4.14 9.11 1.71
C ILE A 44 -4.95 9.96 0.72
N ASN A 45 -4.24 10.84 0.03
CA ASN A 45 -4.79 11.65 -1.05
C ASN A 45 -5.41 10.71 -2.08
N GLU A 46 -6.67 10.94 -2.42
CA GLU A 46 -7.43 10.08 -3.34
C GLU A 46 -6.84 10.05 -4.75
N ASN A 47 -6.14 11.12 -5.13
CA ASN A 47 -5.41 11.16 -6.40
C ASN A 47 -4.22 10.20 -6.44
N LEU A 48 -3.69 9.78 -5.28
CA LEU A 48 -2.61 8.79 -5.18
C LEU A 48 -3.15 7.35 -5.18
N ALA A 49 -4.47 7.17 -5.06
CA ALA A 49 -5.14 5.88 -4.97
C ALA A 49 -5.92 5.50 -6.23
N LYS A 50 -5.83 6.31 -7.30
CA LYS A 50 -6.26 5.97 -8.67
C LYS A 50 -5.13 5.31 -9.43
#